data_AF-A0A966WP65-F1
#
_entry.id   AF-A0A966WP65-F1
#
_cell.length_a   1.000
_cell.length_b   1.000
_cell.length_c   1.000
_cell.angle_alpha   90.00
_cell.angle_beta   90.00
_cell.angle_gamma   90.00
#
_symmetry.space_group_name_H-M   'P 1'
#
loop_
_entity.id
_entity.type
_entity.pdbx_description
1 polymer ?
#
loop_
_entity_poly.entity_id
_entity_poly.type
_entity_poly.pdbx_seq_one_letter_code
_entity_poly.pdbx_strand_id
1 'polypeptide(L)' 'MRVCNPARPDWGVGQVQSVIGHRVTVNFEHAGKLLINAAMVTLDILP' A
#
# COMPACT_ATOMS: atom_id res chain seq x y z
N MET A 1 5.33 -7.94 3.64
CA MET A 1 5.75 -6.55 3.92
C MET A 1 4.53 -5.75 4.33
N ARG A 2 4.56 -5.10 5.49
CA ARG A 2 3.50 -4.19 5.96
C ARG A 2 3.86 -2.77 5.56
N VAL A 3 2.86 -1.97 5.20
CA VAL A 3 3.04 -0.61 4.73
C VAL A 3 1.92 0.29 5.25
N CYS A 4 2.14 1.60 5.27
CA CYS A 4 1.06 2.59 5.32
C CYS A 4 1.22 3.58 4.16
N ASN A 5 0.13 4.25 3.81
CA ASN A 5 0.17 5.38 2.88
C ASN A 5 0.09 6.69 3.69
N PRO A 6 1.16 7.48 3.80
CA PRO A 6 1.15 8.73 4.57
C PRO A 6 0.13 9.76 4.09
N ALA A 7 -0.22 9.73 2.80
CA ALA A 7 -1.24 10.61 2.22
C ALA A 7 -2.68 10.12 2.45
N ARG A 8 -2.86 8.89 2.94
CA ARG A 8 -4.16 8.25 3.23
C ARG A 8 -4.08 7.49 4.56
N PRO A 9 -3.90 8.19 5.69
CA PRO A 9 -3.83 7.55 7.00
C PRO A 9 -5.11 6.81 7.37
N ASP A 10 -6.25 7.21 6.80
CA ASP A 10 -7.56 6.59 6.96
C ASP A 10 -7.64 5.15 6.41
N TRP A 11 -6.72 4.75 5.52
CA TRP A 11 -6.71 3.38 4.99
C TRP A 11 -6.22 2.34 6.00
N GLY A 12 -5.54 2.77 7.07
CA GLY A 12 -4.92 1.88 8.05
C GLY A 12 -3.67 1.19 7.53
N VAL A 13 -3.24 0.13 8.21
CA VAL A 13 -2.08 -0.66 7.77
C VAL A 13 -2.45 -1.53 6.57
N GLY A 14 -1.54 -1.59 5.60
CA GLY A 14 -1.65 -2.42 4.42
C GLY A 14 -0.67 -3.58 4.41
N GLN A 15 -1.06 -4.69 3.80
CA GLN A 15 -0.18 -5.82 3.48
C GLN A 15 0.02 -5.90 1.97
N VAL A 16 1.28 -5.84 1.52
CA VAL A 16 1.62 -6.08 0.12
C VAL A 16 1.35 -7.55 -0.25
N GLN A 17 0.56 -7.77 -1.30
CA GLN A 17 0.20 -9.10 -1.82
C GLN A 17 0.98 -9.46 -3.07
N SER A 18 1.25 -8.50 -3.96
CA SER A 18 2.03 -8.72 -5.18
C SER A 18 2.68 -7.43 -5.69
N VAL A 19 3.75 -7.60 -6.47
CA VAL A 19 4.48 -6.50 -7.12
C VAL A 19 4.76 -6.90 -8.56
N ILE A 20 4.34 -6.07 -9.53
CA ILE A 20 4.64 -6.24 -10.95
C ILE A 20 5.13 -4.89 -11.50
N GLY A 21 6.44 -4.76 -11.65
CA GLY A 21 7.07 -3.48 -11.95
C GLY A 21 6.71 -2.44 -10.88
N HIS A 22 6.15 -1.30 -11.29
CA HIS A 22 5.71 -0.24 -10.38
C HIS A 22 4.28 -0.45 -9.83
N ARG A 23 3.58 -1.52 -10.22
CA ARG A 23 2.21 -1.80 -9.77
C ARG A 23 2.26 -2.73 -8.56
N VAL A 24 1.83 -2.24 -7.41
CA VAL A 24 1.86 -2.95 -6.13
C VAL A 24 0.43 -3.19 -5.65
N THR A 25 0.03 -4.45 -5.47
CA THR A 25 -1.28 -4.76 -4.88
C THR A 25 -1.13 -4.81 -3.36
N VAL A 26 -1.90 -3.99 -2.65
CA VAL A 26 -1.91 -3.91 -1.19
C VAL A 26 -3.33 -4.15 -0.69
N ASN A 27 -3.49 -4.95 0.37
CA ASN A 27 -4.75 -5.06 1.09
C ASN A 27 -4.66 -4.24 2.38
N PHE A 28 -5.41 -3.14 2.44
CA PHE A 28 -5.47 -2.21 3.57
C PHE A 28 -6.62 -2.56 4.52
N GLU A 29 -6.42 -2.35 5.82
CA GLU A 29 -7.38 -2.66 6.88
C GLU A 29 -8.75 -1.98 6.69
N HIS A 30 -8.77 -0.73 6.20
CA HIS A 30 -10.00 0.08 6.12
C HIS A 30 -10.40 0.48 4.70
N ALA A 31 -9.50 0.26 3.72
CA ALA A 31 -9.76 0.57 2.31
C ALA A 31 -9.81 -0.66 1.39
N GLY A 32 -9.61 -1.86 1.96
CA GLY A 32 -9.62 -3.11 1.22
C GLY A 32 -8.46 -3.24 0.24
N LYS A 33 -8.66 -4.01 -0.83
CA LYS A 33 -7.62 -4.28 -1.83
C LYS A 33 -7.51 -3.15 -2.83
N LEU A 34 -6.33 -2.54 -2.90
CA LEU A 34 -6.01 -1.46 -3.83
C LEU A 34 -4.77 -1.80 -4.66
N LEU A 35 -4.77 -1.35 -5.91
CA LEU A 35 -3.61 -1.37 -6.76
C LEU A 35 -2.93 0.00 -6.72
N ILE A 36 -1.69 0.03 -6.24
CA ILE A 36 -0.90 1.23 -6.04
C ILE A 36 0.13 1.35 -7.16
N ASN A 37 0.25 2.54 -7.74
CA ASN A 37 1.36 2.88 -8.62
C ASN A 37 2.50 3.49 -7.79
N ALA A 38 3.50 2.68 -7.46
CA ALA A 38 4.66 3.06 -6.64
C ALA A 38 5.61 4.06 -7.34
N ALA A 39 5.42 4.36 -8.62
CA ALA A 39 6.13 5.45 -9.29
C ALA A 39 5.51 6.83 -9.00
N MET A 40 4.30 6.88 -8.46
CA MET A 40 3.57 8.12 -8.16
C MET A 40 3.16 8.24 -6.69
N VAL A 41 3.06 7.11 -5.97
CA VAL A 41 2.58 7.05 -4.59
C VAL A 41 3.65 6.41 -3.71
N THR A 42 4.09 7.13 -2.69
CA THR A 42 5.00 6.61 -1.67
C THR A 42 4.23 5.78 -0.64
N LEU A 43 4.81 4.64 -0.26
CA LEU A 43 4.36 3.81 0.85
C LEU A 43 5.50 3.71 1.85
N ASP A 44 5.21 3.94 3.12
CA ASP A 44 6.20 3.76 4.19
C ASP A 44 6.17 2.30 4.63
N ILE A 45 7.35 1.68 4.73
CA ILE A 45 7.49 0.32 5.23
C ILE A 45 7.38 0.34 6.74
N LEU A 46 6.51 -0.51 7.28
CA LEU A 46 6.37 -0.71 8.71
C LEU A 46 7.21 -1.91 9.16
N PRO A 47 7.74 -1.88 10.41
CA PRO A 47 8.44 -3.01 11.00
C PRO A 47 7.55 -4.26 11.14
#